data_AF-A0A933S9H7-F1
#
_entry.id   AF-A0A933S9H7-F1
#
_cell.length_a   1.000
_cell.length_b   1.000
_cell.length_c   1.000
_cell.angle_alpha   90.00
_cell.angle_beta   90.00
_cell.angle_gamma   90.00
#
_symmetry.space_group_name_H-M   'P 1'
#
loop_
_entity.id
_entity.type
_entity.pdbx_description
1 polymer ?
#
loop_
_entity_poly.entity_id
_entity_poly.type
_entity_poly.pdbx_seq_one_letter_code
_entity_poly.pdbx_strand_id
1 'polypeptide(L)'
;MNASRTARLALGDFLERTRGTGYLVSMAVMVYLGAGMLPANGSSYRTFVMSEVYRPVYGAAWVGTLSALLTGLYFMMVGHYLVKGSVERDRRTGVGAVLAATRVGRIEYLASKTLSSFAILMSMAAVSAVAALVTQQLLGEDRRVDVLATLLPFVLLTVPVALFAAASAVLFDCVPLLRGGLGNVVWFFAFGMLMMMGGLDTPGASPWRDVTGAHTVTTQVFEGLKAFDPSAATKPGDMNVGVNVNPKYRGVLLSTFPWKGLAWTAEAVGSRILWCAIAASLVGLAGVLFDRFENAPRSPLTRGVPLRWPFARPARRPEGAPAVTAATLSPARRGPAFLGVLRAELLLALHGQTWWWWGGALVLLGGQLFAPIAHVKAGWLPVAPFWPVFVWSAAGQRERRDGVASVLFSCARPVARLLPGAWLAGVCVGLAMGAPALVRFALAGDFASFGGWALGAAFASALATALGVWSGSSRFFEVLWLFLWYMGPMHAVPLFDYTGVTAARSGPLWSLYAGLTVALFVAAWAGRERQVRA
;
A
#
# COMPACT_ATOMS: atom_id res chain seq x y z
N MET A 1 -2.13 19.51 -28.08
CA MET A 1 -1.23 18.59 -27.32
C MET A 1 -0.16 18.11 -28.29
N ASN A 2 1.14 18.23 -27.99
CA ASN A 2 2.18 17.73 -28.89
C ASN A 2 2.53 16.29 -28.50
N ALA A 3 2.09 15.32 -29.31
CA ALA A 3 2.28 13.89 -29.02
C ALA A 3 3.76 13.52 -28.82
N SER A 4 4.67 14.07 -29.65
CA SER A 4 6.11 13.81 -29.55
C SER A 4 6.72 14.31 -28.24
N ARG A 5 6.18 15.41 -27.68
CA ARG A 5 6.67 15.99 -26.42
C ARG A 5 6.13 15.19 -25.23
N THR A 6 4.85 14.84 -25.28
CA THR A 6 4.18 13.99 -24.27
C THR A 6 4.90 12.65 -24.13
N ALA A 7 5.22 12.00 -25.25
CA ALA A 7 5.94 10.73 -25.27
C ALA A 7 7.36 10.85 -24.69
N ARG A 8 8.08 11.92 -25.01
CA ARG A 8 9.44 12.15 -24.45
C ARG A 8 9.41 12.43 -22.94
N LEU A 9 8.43 13.19 -22.46
CA LEU A 9 8.23 13.41 -21.03
C LEU A 9 7.90 12.10 -20.31
N ALA A 10 7.00 11.28 -20.89
CA ALA A 10 6.65 9.98 -20.35
C ALA A 10 7.85 9.04 -20.31
N LEU A 11 8.65 8.99 -21.38
CA LEU A 11 9.86 8.18 -21.45
C LEU A 11 10.91 8.62 -20.42
N GLY A 12 11.10 9.93 -20.22
CA GLY A 12 12.00 10.46 -19.21
C GLY A 12 11.61 10.01 -17.80
N ASP A 13 10.34 10.18 -17.42
CA ASP A 13 9.81 9.72 -16.13
C ASP A 13 9.90 8.19 -15.97
N PHE A 14 9.60 7.45 -17.05
CA PHE A 14 9.72 5.99 -17.07
C PHE A 14 11.17 5.54 -16.79
N LEU A 15 12.13 6.11 -17.51
CA LEU A 15 13.56 5.78 -17.36
C LEU A 15 14.11 6.18 -15.98
N GLU A 16 13.64 7.29 -15.40
CA GLU A 16 14.00 7.67 -14.03
C GLU A 16 13.50 6.60 -13.03
N ARG A 17 12.27 6.13 -13.21
CA ARG A 17 11.63 5.18 -12.29
C ARG A 17 12.18 3.77 -12.41
N THR A 18 12.50 3.30 -13.63
CA THR A 18 13.09 1.96 -13.84
C THR A 18 14.50 1.82 -13.27
N ARG A 19 15.23 2.93 -13.10
CA ARG A 19 16.53 2.96 -12.42
C ARG A 19 16.44 2.92 -10.89
N GLY A 20 15.24 3.09 -10.33
CA GLY A 20 15.03 3.03 -8.89
C GLY A 20 14.97 1.59 -8.37
N THR A 21 15.53 1.35 -7.18
CA THR A 21 15.47 0.03 -6.51
C THR A 21 14.03 -0.47 -6.34
N GLY A 22 13.07 0.44 -6.11
CA GLY A 22 11.66 0.09 -5.99
C GLY A 22 11.09 -0.59 -7.23
N TYR A 23 11.54 -0.20 -8.43
CA TYR A 23 11.12 -0.86 -9.67
C TYR A 23 11.65 -2.29 -9.74
N LEU A 24 12.93 -2.51 -9.46
CA LEU A 24 13.53 -3.86 -9.46
C LEU A 24 12.84 -4.79 -8.45
N VAL A 25 12.56 -4.30 -7.24
CA VAL A 25 11.80 -5.05 -6.24
C VAL A 25 10.40 -5.38 -6.75
N SER A 26 9.71 -4.43 -7.39
CA SER A 26 8.38 -4.69 -7.96
C SER A 26 8.41 -5.73 -9.08
N MET A 27 9.44 -5.76 -9.93
CA MET A 27 9.62 -6.80 -10.95
C MET A 27 9.84 -8.17 -10.30
N ALA A 28 10.71 -8.26 -9.30
CA ALA A 28 10.99 -9.52 -8.60
C ALA A 28 9.74 -10.07 -7.89
N VAL A 29 8.97 -9.19 -7.24
CA VAL A 29 7.66 -9.54 -6.66
C VAL A 29 6.71 -10.04 -7.74
N MET A 30 6.69 -9.41 -8.91
CA MET A 30 5.80 -9.83 -10.00
C MET A 30 6.21 -11.18 -10.61
N VAL A 31 7.51 -11.49 -10.69
CA VAL A 31 7.97 -12.84 -11.09
C VAL A 31 7.46 -13.89 -10.10
N TYR A 32 7.64 -13.63 -8.80
CA TYR A 32 7.18 -14.53 -7.74
C TYR A 32 5.67 -14.72 -7.76
N LEU A 33 4.90 -13.61 -7.83
CA LEU A 33 3.45 -13.64 -7.88
C LEU A 33 2.94 -14.30 -9.16
N GLY A 34 3.49 -13.96 -10.32
CA GLY A 34 3.09 -14.55 -11.61
C GLY A 34 3.24 -16.07 -11.61
N ALA A 35 4.34 -16.60 -11.06
CA ALA A 35 4.49 -18.04 -10.89
C ALA A 35 3.53 -18.61 -9.82
N GLY A 36 3.31 -17.88 -8.72
CA GLY A 36 2.41 -18.28 -7.64
C GLY A 36 0.91 -18.18 -7.95
N MET A 37 0.51 -17.50 -9.03
CA MET A 37 -0.88 -17.43 -9.49
C MET A 37 -1.41 -18.79 -9.98
N LEU A 38 -0.51 -19.72 -10.31
CA LEU A 38 -0.79 -21.03 -10.90
C LEU A 38 -0.31 -22.15 -9.96
N PRO A 39 -1.00 -22.41 -8.83
CA PRO A 39 -0.61 -23.48 -7.92
C PRO A 39 -0.75 -24.85 -8.58
N ALA A 40 0.25 -25.71 -8.41
CA ALA A 40 0.17 -27.12 -8.77
C ALA A 40 -1.00 -27.82 -8.06
N ASN A 41 -1.55 -28.88 -8.67
CA ASN A 41 -2.61 -29.65 -8.04
C ASN A 41 -2.10 -30.30 -6.74
N GLY A 42 -2.89 -30.23 -5.66
CA GLY A 42 -2.48 -30.65 -4.31
C GLY A 42 -1.65 -29.63 -3.52
N SER A 43 -1.41 -28.42 -4.05
CA SER A 43 -0.74 -27.33 -3.32
C SER A 43 -1.47 -26.96 -2.02
N SER A 44 -0.72 -26.40 -1.06
CA SER A 44 -1.23 -25.93 0.23
C SER A 44 -2.10 -24.67 0.14
N TYR A 45 -2.17 -24.06 -1.04
CA TYR A 45 -3.02 -22.92 -1.34
C TYR A 45 -3.67 -23.06 -2.72
N ARG A 46 -4.79 -22.37 -2.90
CA ARG A 46 -5.60 -22.35 -4.14
C ARG A 46 -5.80 -20.90 -4.57
N THR A 47 -5.88 -20.64 -5.88
CA THR A 47 -6.03 -19.27 -6.43
C THR A 47 -7.37 -19.02 -7.10
N PHE A 48 -7.94 -20.04 -7.75
CA PHE A 48 -9.26 -19.98 -8.35
C PHE A 48 -9.89 -21.37 -8.33
N VAL A 49 -10.98 -21.54 -7.60
CA VAL A 49 -11.70 -22.83 -7.46
C VAL A 49 -13.19 -22.61 -7.53
N MET A 50 -13.88 -23.50 -8.23
CA MET A 50 -15.33 -23.53 -8.37
C MET A 50 -15.91 -24.76 -7.66
N SER A 51 -17.04 -24.58 -6.98
CA SER A 51 -17.74 -25.63 -6.25
C SER A 51 -16.81 -26.40 -5.30
N GLU A 52 -15.81 -25.70 -4.74
CA GLU A 52 -14.76 -26.21 -3.83
C GLU A 52 -13.81 -27.28 -4.40
N VAL A 53 -14.09 -27.87 -5.56
CA VAL A 53 -13.34 -29.03 -6.11
C VAL A 53 -12.90 -28.88 -7.56
N TYR A 54 -13.49 -27.96 -8.34
CA TYR A 54 -13.22 -27.84 -9.76
C TYR A 54 -12.28 -26.69 -10.11
N ARG A 55 -11.42 -26.93 -11.10
CA ARG A 55 -10.55 -25.94 -11.75
C ARG A 55 -10.36 -26.29 -13.23
N PRO A 56 -10.35 -25.35 -14.18
CA PRO A 56 -9.97 -25.69 -15.54
C PRO A 56 -8.53 -26.25 -15.61
N VAL A 57 -8.28 -27.11 -16.60
CA VAL A 57 -6.93 -27.58 -16.95
C VAL A 57 -6.04 -26.38 -17.26
N TYR A 58 -4.77 -26.41 -16.83
CA TYR A 58 -3.79 -25.36 -17.16
C TYR A 58 -3.31 -25.43 -18.62
N GLY A 59 -4.21 -25.14 -19.56
CA GLY A 59 -3.88 -24.83 -20.95
C GLY A 59 -3.77 -23.32 -21.19
N ALA A 60 -3.30 -22.95 -22.39
CA ALA A 60 -2.98 -21.57 -22.75
C ALA A 60 -4.14 -20.58 -22.49
N ALA A 61 -5.37 -20.97 -22.81
CA ALA A 61 -6.56 -20.13 -22.62
C ALA A 61 -6.86 -19.84 -21.14
N TRP A 62 -6.76 -20.84 -20.26
CA TRP A 62 -7.03 -20.65 -18.83
C TRP A 62 -5.87 -19.96 -18.12
N VAL A 63 -4.63 -20.36 -18.42
CA VAL A 63 -3.42 -19.76 -17.85
C VAL A 63 -3.36 -18.27 -18.16
N GLY A 64 -3.58 -17.88 -19.43
CA GLY A 64 -3.64 -16.48 -19.83
C GLY A 64 -4.75 -15.72 -19.11
N THR A 65 -5.96 -16.28 -19.07
CA THR A 65 -7.12 -15.63 -18.44
C THR A 65 -6.93 -15.41 -16.94
N LEU A 66 -6.53 -16.45 -16.21
CA LEU A 66 -6.32 -16.39 -14.77
C LEU A 66 -5.19 -15.43 -14.42
N SER A 67 -4.06 -15.50 -15.13
CA SER A 67 -2.91 -14.64 -14.88
C SER A 67 -3.20 -13.18 -15.20
N ALA A 68 -3.91 -12.90 -16.30
CA ALA A 68 -4.33 -11.55 -16.67
C ALA A 68 -5.30 -10.94 -15.64
N LEU A 69 -6.27 -11.74 -15.18
CA LEU A 69 -7.25 -11.33 -14.16
C LEU A 69 -6.57 -11.01 -12.83
N LEU A 70 -5.77 -11.93 -12.30
CA LEU A 70 -5.06 -11.75 -11.03
C LEU A 70 -4.01 -10.63 -11.10
N THR A 71 -3.39 -10.41 -12.26
CA THR A 71 -2.51 -9.26 -12.50
C THR A 71 -3.29 -7.94 -12.47
N GLY A 72 -4.47 -7.88 -13.08
CA GLY A 72 -5.36 -6.72 -13.00
C GLY A 72 -5.78 -6.41 -11.56
N LEU A 73 -6.17 -7.44 -10.80
CA LEU A 73 -6.48 -7.31 -9.37
C LEU A 73 -5.28 -6.78 -8.57
N TYR A 74 -4.08 -7.28 -8.85
CA TYR A 74 -2.86 -6.77 -8.26
C TYR A 74 -2.61 -5.29 -8.59
N PHE A 75 -2.92 -4.82 -9.81
CA PHE A 75 -2.78 -3.41 -10.16
C PHE A 75 -3.75 -2.51 -9.40
N MET A 76 -4.98 -2.96 -9.20
CA MET A 76 -5.95 -2.23 -8.38
C MET A 76 -5.55 -2.21 -6.90
N MET A 77 -5.04 -3.33 -6.37
CA MET A 77 -4.69 -3.45 -4.95
C MET A 77 -3.33 -2.83 -4.60
N VAL A 78 -2.31 -3.00 -5.44
CA VAL A 78 -0.91 -2.62 -5.14
C VAL A 78 -0.36 -1.68 -6.20
N GLY A 79 -0.64 -1.94 -7.48
CA GLY A 79 -0.11 -1.16 -8.60
C GLY A 79 -0.43 0.34 -8.52
N HIS A 80 -1.65 0.71 -8.11
CA HIS A 80 -2.03 2.10 -7.86
C HIS A 80 -1.04 2.80 -6.91
N TYR A 81 -0.72 2.18 -5.77
CA TYR A 81 0.20 2.76 -4.80
C TYR A 81 1.64 2.82 -5.30
N LEU A 82 2.05 1.84 -6.12
CA LEU A 82 3.36 1.81 -6.75
C LEU A 82 3.55 2.97 -7.74
N VAL A 83 2.47 3.38 -8.42
CA VAL A 83 2.52 4.44 -9.42
C VAL A 83 2.07 5.82 -8.97
N LYS A 84 1.39 5.90 -7.83
CA LYS A 84 1.03 7.15 -7.17
C LYS A 84 2.27 7.93 -6.73
N GLY A 85 2.16 9.26 -6.73
CA GLY A 85 3.18 10.19 -6.26
C GLY A 85 4.16 10.65 -7.32
N SER A 86 3.88 10.42 -8.60
CA SER A 86 4.74 10.86 -9.70
C SER A 86 4.72 12.39 -9.82
N VAL A 87 3.56 13.03 -9.60
CA VAL A 87 3.44 14.49 -9.59
C VAL A 87 3.91 15.07 -8.25
N GLU A 88 3.67 14.36 -7.15
CA GLU A 88 4.14 14.79 -5.83
C GLU A 88 5.67 14.75 -5.71
N ARG A 89 6.34 13.81 -6.40
CA ARG A 89 7.80 13.80 -6.51
C ARG A 89 8.30 15.10 -7.13
N ASP A 90 7.75 15.49 -8.28
CA ASP A 90 8.14 16.72 -8.98
C ASP A 90 7.89 17.96 -8.11
N ARG A 91 6.82 17.95 -7.30
CA ARG A 91 6.56 19.02 -6.32
C ARG A 91 7.63 19.07 -5.22
N ARG A 92 8.00 17.92 -4.65
CA ARG A 92 8.97 17.81 -3.54
C ARG A 92 10.40 18.09 -3.96
N THR A 93 10.79 17.66 -5.16
CA THR A 93 12.16 17.88 -5.68
C THR A 93 12.36 19.30 -6.22
N GLY A 94 11.27 20.08 -6.38
CA GLY A 94 11.30 21.42 -6.97
C GLY A 94 11.35 21.42 -8.51
N VAL A 95 11.48 20.25 -9.15
CA VAL A 95 11.45 20.11 -10.62
C VAL A 95 10.13 20.63 -11.20
N GLY A 96 9.03 20.48 -10.46
CA GLY A 96 7.72 20.99 -10.84
C GLY A 96 7.70 22.50 -11.12
N ALA A 97 8.50 23.30 -10.41
CA ALA A 97 8.59 24.74 -10.65
C ALA A 97 9.28 25.06 -12.00
N VAL A 98 10.31 24.29 -12.36
CA VAL A 98 10.96 24.40 -13.68
C VAL A 98 9.98 24.01 -14.78
N LEU A 99 9.27 22.89 -14.60
CA LEU A 99 8.25 22.43 -15.56
C LEU A 99 7.11 23.45 -15.71
N ALA A 100 6.69 24.10 -14.61
CA ALA A 100 5.66 25.14 -14.65
C ALA A 100 6.05 26.34 -15.52
N ALA A 101 7.34 26.71 -15.55
CA ALA A 101 7.88 27.78 -16.38
C ALA A 101 8.02 27.43 -17.88
N THR A 102 7.81 26.15 -18.25
CA THR A 102 7.85 25.72 -19.67
C THR A 102 6.50 25.91 -20.38
N ARG A 103 6.49 25.72 -21.70
CA ARG A 103 5.27 25.73 -22.54
C ARG A 103 4.45 24.43 -22.46
N VAL A 104 4.72 23.54 -21.50
CA VAL A 104 3.97 22.29 -21.33
C VAL A 104 2.62 22.59 -20.67
N GLY A 105 1.53 22.13 -21.29
CA GLY A 105 0.17 22.30 -20.76
C GLY A 105 -0.16 21.34 -19.62
N ARG A 106 -1.21 21.64 -18.82
CA ARG A 106 -1.65 20.78 -17.70
C ARG A 106 -1.97 19.35 -18.15
N ILE A 107 -2.83 19.21 -19.16
CA ILE A 107 -3.24 17.90 -19.69
C ILE A 107 -2.06 17.16 -20.33
N GLU A 108 -1.19 17.88 -21.06
CA GLU A 108 0.00 17.29 -21.69
C GLU A 108 0.95 16.69 -20.63
N TYR A 109 1.21 17.43 -19.56
CA TYR A 109 2.02 16.95 -18.44
C TYR A 109 1.37 15.74 -17.74
N LEU A 110 0.09 15.82 -17.39
CA LEU A 110 -0.60 14.73 -16.66
C LEU A 110 -0.80 13.47 -17.52
N ALA A 111 -1.05 13.64 -18.82
CA ALA A 111 -1.07 12.53 -19.77
C ALA A 111 0.30 11.83 -19.83
N SER A 112 1.40 12.59 -19.81
CA SER A 112 2.75 12.00 -19.79
C SER A 112 3.02 11.20 -18.50
N LYS A 113 2.58 11.69 -17.34
CA LYS A 113 2.70 11.00 -16.05
C LYS A 113 1.82 9.75 -15.99
N THR A 114 0.64 9.82 -16.59
CA THR A 114 -0.27 8.68 -16.72
C THR A 114 0.33 7.62 -17.62
N LEU A 115 0.89 8.01 -18.78
CA LEU A 115 1.52 7.09 -19.73
C LEU A 115 2.77 6.41 -19.14
N SER A 116 3.62 7.15 -18.43
CA SER A 116 4.77 6.58 -17.72
C SER A 116 4.33 5.56 -16.65
N SER A 117 3.32 5.91 -15.85
CA SER A 117 2.76 5.04 -14.82
C SER A 117 2.13 3.77 -15.42
N PHE A 118 1.39 3.93 -16.51
CA PHE A 118 0.84 2.83 -17.30
C PHE A 118 1.96 1.93 -17.85
N ALA A 119 3.03 2.49 -18.41
CA ALA A 119 4.16 1.71 -18.93
C ALA A 119 4.85 0.86 -17.85
N ILE A 120 4.94 1.35 -16.62
CA ILE A 120 5.47 0.57 -15.48
C ILE A 120 4.56 -0.61 -15.13
N LEU A 121 3.25 -0.40 -15.09
CA LEU A 121 2.31 -1.51 -14.87
C LEU A 121 2.36 -2.49 -16.03
N MET A 122 2.48 -2.02 -17.27
CA MET A 122 2.59 -2.89 -18.44
C MET A 122 3.88 -3.72 -18.45
N SER A 123 5.00 -3.20 -17.92
CA SER A 123 6.21 -4.03 -17.77
C SER A 123 6.00 -5.14 -16.74
N MET A 124 5.27 -4.89 -15.65
CA MET A 124 4.84 -5.94 -14.70
C MET A 124 3.92 -6.96 -15.37
N ALA A 125 2.97 -6.51 -16.19
CA ALA A 125 2.07 -7.39 -16.92
C ALA A 125 2.84 -8.29 -17.91
N ALA A 126 3.84 -7.75 -18.61
CA ALA A 126 4.71 -8.53 -19.49
C ALA A 126 5.49 -9.61 -18.72
N VAL A 127 6.06 -9.26 -17.55
CA VAL A 127 6.74 -10.22 -16.67
C VAL A 127 5.77 -11.32 -16.23
N SER A 128 4.54 -10.96 -15.86
CA SER A 128 3.49 -11.92 -15.46
C SER A 128 3.11 -12.85 -16.60
N ALA A 129 2.96 -12.33 -17.82
CA ALA A 129 2.64 -13.13 -19.00
C ALA A 129 3.76 -14.14 -19.32
N VAL A 130 5.02 -13.73 -19.21
CA VAL A 130 6.17 -14.64 -19.38
C VAL A 130 6.18 -15.70 -18.27
N ALA A 131 5.97 -15.30 -17.00
CA ALA A 131 5.89 -16.24 -15.89
C ALA A 131 4.75 -17.26 -16.10
N ALA A 132 3.58 -16.81 -16.56
CA ALA A 132 2.45 -17.68 -16.86
C ALA A 132 2.79 -18.73 -17.94
N LEU A 133 3.43 -18.31 -19.04
CA LEU A 133 3.90 -19.23 -20.08
C LEU A 133 4.92 -20.24 -19.55
N VAL A 134 5.91 -19.79 -18.77
CA VAL A 134 6.92 -20.67 -18.17
C VAL A 134 6.26 -21.66 -17.21
N THR A 135 5.40 -21.20 -16.32
CA THR A 135 4.73 -22.03 -15.33
C THR A 135 3.77 -23.04 -15.97
N GLN A 136 3.08 -22.68 -17.05
CA GLN A 136 2.31 -23.64 -17.84
C GLN A 136 3.17 -24.83 -18.29
N GLN A 137 4.35 -24.54 -18.87
CA GLN A 137 5.25 -25.60 -19.34
C GLN A 137 5.83 -26.44 -18.20
N LEU A 138 6.08 -25.84 -17.04
CA LEU A 138 6.57 -26.53 -15.85
C LEU A 138 5.51 -27.46 -15.23
N LEU A 139 4.25 -27.03 -15.18
CA LEU A 139 3.16 -27.84 -14.63
C LEU A 139 2.78 -28.99 -15.57
N GLY A 140 2.89 -28.78 -16.88
CA GLY A 140 2.80 -29.85 -17.88
C GLY A 140 1.41 -30.48 -18.05
N GLU A 141 0.35 -29.88 -17.49
CA GLU A 141 -1.04 -30.34 -17.69
C GLU A 141 -1.48 -30.21 -19.16
N ASP A 142 -1.07 -29.13 -19.84
CA ASP A 142 -1.13 -28.97 -21.29
C ASP A 142 0.10 -28.16 -21.76
N ARG A 143 0.93 -28.77 -22.61
CA ARG A 143 2.17 -28.18 -23.13
C ARG A 143 2.00 -27.43 -24.44
N ARG A 144 0.77 -27.32 -24.96
CA ARG A 144 0.49 -26.52 -26.16
C ARG A 144 0.68 -25.04 -25.85
N VAL A 145 1.62 -24.43 -26.55
CA VAL A 145 1.89 -22.99 -26.46
C VAL A 145 1.05 -22.29 -27.52
N ASP A 146 -0.03 -21.63 -27.08
CA ASP A 146 -0.78 -20.68 -27.90
C ASP A 146 -0.56 -19.28 -27.34
N VAL A 147 0.35 -18.54 -27.97
CA VAL A 147 0.76 -17.20 -27.52
C VAL A 147 -0.42 -16.23 -27.59
N LEU A 148 -1.29 -16.36 -28.60
CA LEU A 148 -2.41 -15.44 -28.77
C LEU A 148 -3.47 -15.70 -27.70
N ALA A 149 -3.81 -16.97 -27.45
CA ALA A 149 -4.75 -17.34 -26.38
C ALA A 149 -4.26 -16.90 -25.00
N THR A 150 -2.95 -16.92 -24.76
CA THR A 150 -2.37 -16.45 -23.49
C THR A 150 -2.34 -14.93 -23.38
N LEU A 151 -1.97 -14.20 -24.44
CA LEU A 151 -1.79 -12.75 -24.39
C LEU A 151 -3.08 -11.94 -24.58
N LEU A 152 -4.07 -12.47 -25.29
CA LEU A 152 -5.32 -11.75 -25.56
C LEU A 152 -6.07 -11.32 -24.27
N PRO A 153 -6.17 -12.17 -23.23
CA PRO A 153 -6.70 -11.74 -21.93
C PRO A 153 -5.91 -10.60 -21.27
N PHE A 154 -4.58 -10.53 -21.43
CA PHE A 154 -3.81 -9.40 -20.90
C PHE A 154 -4.19 -8.08 -21.60
N VAL A 155 -4.40 -8.13 -22.91
CA VAL A 155 -4.81 -6.95 -23.69
C VAL A 155 -6.22 -6.51 -23.31
N LEU A 156 -7.16 -7.44 -23.15
CA LEU A 156 -8.58 -7.07 -22.92
C LEU A 156 -8.94 -6.89 -21.44
N LEU A 157 -8.25 -7.56 -20.51
CA LEU A 157 -8.53 -7.43 -19.07
C LEU A 157 -7.51 -6.53 -18.38
N THR A 158 -6.21 -6.82 -18.53
CA THR A 158 -5.17 -6.16 -17.75
C THR A 158 -4.87 -4.74 -18.23
N VAL A 159 -4.83 -4.47 -19.54
CA VAL A 159 -4.53 -3.13 -20.08
C VAL A 159 -5.54 -2.07 -19.63
N PRO A 160 -6.87 -2.26 -19.76
CA PRO A 160 -7.84 -1.28 -19.26
C PRO A 160 -7.69 -0.99 -17.77
N VAL A 161 -7.47 -2.05 -16.97
CA VAL A 161 -7.26 -1.94 -15.52
C VAL A 161 -5.99 -1.15 -15.20
N ALA A 162 -4.88 -1.45 -15.88
CA ALA A 162 -3.61 -0.73 -15.71
C ALA A 162 -3.75 0.75 -16.06
N LEU A 163 -4.49 1.07 -17.14
CA LEU A 163 -4.75 2.44 -17.55
C LEU A 163 -5.60 3.18 -16.52
N PHE A 164 -6.67 2.55 -16.02
CA PHE A 164 -7.50 3.10 -14.95
C PHE A 164 -6.73 3.32 -13.64
N ALA A 165 -5.92 2.35 -13.22
CA ALA A 165 -5.08 2.44 -12.02
C ALA A 165 -4.05 3.58 -12.16
N ALA A 166 -3.43 3.73 -13.32
CA ALA A 166 -2.49 4.83 -13.59
C ALA A 166 -3.18 6.21 -13.59
N ALA A 167 -4.33 6.35 -14.27
CA ALA A 167 -5.05 7.61 -14.35
C ALA A 167 -5.61 8.05 -12.99
N SER A 168 -6.15 7.12 -12.21
CA SER A 168 -6.62 7.38 -10.84
C SER A 168 -5.47 7.79 -9.92
N ALA A 169 -4.30 7.16 -10.02
CA ALA A 169 -3.13 7.55 -9.23
C ALA A 169 -2.69 9.00 -9.53
N VAL A 170 -2.69 9.41 -10.79
CA VAL A 170 -2.37 10.78 -11.19
C VAL A 170 -3.44 11.78 -10.72
N LEU A 171 -4.72 11.42 -10.78
CA LEU A 171 -5.80 12.23 -10.22
C LEU A 171 -5.61 12.44 -8.71
N PHE A 172 -5.28 11.38 -7.97
CA PHE A 172 -5.05 11.45 -6.52
C PHE A 172 -3.87 12.38 -6.18
N ASP A 173 -2.82 12.41 -7.00
CA ASP A 173 -1.72 13.37 -6.82
C ASP A 173 -2.12 14.83 -7.13
N CYS A 174 -3.18 15.05 -7.91
CA CYS A 174 -3.66 16.39 -8.24
C CYS A 174 -4.55 16.98 -7.15
N VAL A 175 -5.20 16.16 -6.33
CA VAL A 175 -6.12 16.63 -5.27
C VAL A 175 -5.39 16.84 -3.94
N PRO A 176 -5.36 18.06 -3.36
CA PRO A 176 -4.62 18.37 -2.12
C PRO A 176 -4.84 17.36 -0.97
N LEU A 177 -6.09 16.94 -0.76
CA LEU A 177 -6.49 16.00 0.29
C LEU A 177 -6.05 14.55 0.00
N LEU A 178 -5.96 14.14 -1.27
CA LEU A 178 -5.68 12.74 -1.67
C LEU A 178 -4.18 12.49 -1.96
N ARG A 179 -3.37 13.54 -2.05
CA ARG A 179 -1.90 13.44 -2.25
C ARG A 179 -1.18 12.67 -1.15
N GLY A 180 -1.66 12.81 0.08
CA GLY A 180 -1.09 12.19 1.28
C GLY A 180 -1.64 10.80 1.61
N GLY A 181 -1.42 10.36 2.86
CA GLY A 181 -1.88 9.05 3.35
C GLY A 181 -3.41 8.90 3.39
N LEU A 182 -4.17 9.99 3.56
CA LEU A 182 -5.63 9.94 3.44
C LEU A 182 -6.08 9.40 2.08
N GLY A 183 -5.42 9.79 1.00
CA GLY A 183 -5.76 9.25 -0.32
C GLY A 183 -5.42 7.77 -0.46
N ASN A 184 -4.48 7.24 0.32
CA ASN A 184 -4.19 5.81 0.31
C ASN A 184 -5.34 5.03 0.96
N VAL A 185 -5.84 5.51 2.10
CA VAL A 185 -7.06 5.01 2.74
C VAL A 185 -8.27 5.08 1.81
N VAL A 186 -8.51 6.24 1.17
CA VAL A 186 -9.64 6.42 0.25
C VAL A 186 -9.55 5.45 -0.92
N TRP A 187 -8.35 5.21 -1.47
CA TRP A 187 -8.18 4.23 -2.53
C TRP A 187 -8.50 2.80 -2.07
N PHE A 188 -8.08 2.41 -0.87
CA PHE A 188 -8.40 1.08 -0.32
C PHE A 188 -9.91 0.81 -0.30
N PHE A 189 -10.70 1.77 0.20
CA PHE A 189 -12.16 1.67 0.23
C PHE A 189 -12.79 1.80 -1.17
N ALA A 190 -12.28 2.69 -2.02
CA ALA A 190 -12.75 2.83 -3.39
C ALA A 190 -12.52 1.55 -4.19
N PHE A 191 -11.37 0.90 -4.03
CA PHE A 191 -11.07 -0.41 -4.59
C PHE A 191 -12.08 -1.45 -4.10
N GLY A 192 -12.30 -1.57 -2.78
CA GLY A 192 -13.30 -2.50 -2.23
C GLY A 192 -14.70 -2.27 -2.79
N MET A 193 -15.12 -1.00 -2.91
CA MET A 193 -16.41 -0.64 -3.52
C MET A 193 -16.47 -1.03 -5.00
N LEU A 194 -15.42 -0.76 -5.79
CA LEU A 194 -15.34 -1.16 -7.20
C LEU A 194 -15.41 -2.68 -7.37
N MET A 195 -14.77 -3.44 -6.47
CA MET A 195 -14.85 -4.89 -6.45
C MET A 195 -16.27 -5.40 -6.14
N MET A 196 -16.94 -4.79 -5.16
CA MET A 196 -18.35 -5.11 -4.84
C MET A 196 -19.30 -4.75 -5.98
N MET A 197 -19.09 -3.61 -6.64
CA MET A 197 -19.90 -3.17 -7.79
C MET A 197 -19.73 -4.06 -9.02
N GLY A 198 -18.51 -4.58 -9.24
CA GLY A 198 -18.20 -5.52 -10.32
C GLY A 198 -18.85 -6.88 -10.14
N GLY A 199 -19.22 -7.23 -8.91
CA GLY A 199 -20.14 -8.31 -8.63
C GLY A 199 -19.60 -9.72 -8.87
N LEU A 200 -18.33 -9.95 -8.53
CA LEU A 200 -17.66 -11.27 -8.56
C LEU A 200 -18.54 -12.43 -8.04
N ASP A 201 -19.31 -12.17 -6.99
CA ASP A 201 -20.15 -13.16 -6.31
C ASP A 201 -21.66 -12.82 -6.35
N THR A 202 -22.07 -11.81 -7.14
CA THR A 202 -23.49 -11.40 -7.21
C THR A 202 -24.13 -11.86 -8.53
N PRO A 203 -25.09 -12.80 -8.48
CA PRO A 203 -25.87 -13.18 -9.66
C PRO A 203 -26.55 -11.96 -10.28
N GLY A 204 -26.38 -11.77 -11.59
CA GLY A 204 -27.01 -10.66 -12.33
C GLY A 204 -26.26 -9.32 -12.27
N ALA A 205 -25.01 -9.30 -11.80
CA ALA A 205 -24.17 -8.13 -11.96
C ALA A 205 -23.92 -7.81 -13.45
N SER A 206 -23.75 -6.53 -13.76
CA SER A 206 -23.57 -6.07 -15.14
C SER A 206 -22.08 -5.96 -15.49
N PRO A 207 -21.61 -6.49 -16.64
CA PRO A 207 -20.20 -6.36 -17.08
C PRO A 207 -19.71 -4.91 -17.15
N TRP A 208 -20.62 -3.96 -17.34
CA TRP A 208 -20.35 -2.53 -17.43
C TRP A 208 -19.88 -1.90 -16.11
N ARG A 209 -20.21 -2.51 -14.96
CA ARG A 209 -19.76 -2.04 -13.63
C ARG A 209 -18.46 -2.66 -13.17
N ASP A 210 -17.97 -3.68 -13.88
CA ASP A 210 -16.80 -4.45 -13.47
C ASP A 210 -15.51 -3.85 -14.05
N VAL A 211 -14.73 -3.19 -13.21
CA VAL A 211 -13.44 -2.60 -13.64
C VAL A 211 -12.42 -3.66 -14.07
N THR A 212 -12.48 -4.86 -13.50
CA THR A 212 -11.48 -5.92 -13.66
C THR A 212 -11.74 -6.87 -14.83
N GLY A 213 -13.01 -7.03 -15.21
CA GLY A 213 -13.47 -8.00 -16.21
C GLY A 213 -13.67 -9.40 -15.64
N ALA A 214 -13.57 -9.55 -14.31
CA ALA A 214 -13.82 -10.79 -13.59
C ALA A 214 -15.24 -11.34 -13.78
N HIS A 215 -16.25 -10.49 -13.96
CA HIS A 215 -17.64 -10.91 -14.20
C HIS A 215 -17.74 -11.74 -15.48
N THR A 216 -17.13 -11.27 -16.57
CA THR A 216 -17.08 -12.02 -17.84
C THR A 216 -16.37 -13.36 -17.67
N VAL A 217 -15.25 -13.38 -16.92
CA VAL A 217 -14.47 -14.60 -16.68
C VAL A 217 -15.27 -15.60 -15.84
N THR A 218 -15.74 -15.19 -14.68
CA THR A 218 -16.48 -16.04 -13.73
C THR A 218 -17.75 -16.61 -14.36
N THR A 219 -18.51 -15.80 -15.09
CA THR A 219 -19.73 -16.24 -15.78
C THR A 219 -19.43 -17.34 -16.80
N GLN A 220 -18.50 -17.10 -17.73
CA GLN A 220 -18.22 -18.05 -18.81
C GLN A 220 -17.49 -19.31 -18.35
N VAL A 221 -16.64 -19.22 -17.34
CA VAL A 221 -15.99 -20.40 -16.75
C VAL A 221 -17.01 -21.24 -16.00
N PHE A 222 -17.94 -20.62 -15.27
CA PHE A 222 -19.00 -21.32 -14.57
C PHE A 222 -20.00 -21.96 -15.54
N GLU A 223 -20.33 -21.30 -16.65
CA GLU A 223 -21.10 -21.92 -17.75
C GLU A 223 -20.36 -23.12 -18.36
N GLY A 224 -19.05 -23.00 -18.57
CA GLY A 224 -18.21 -24.12 -19.00
C GLY A 224 -18.23 -25.29 -18.03
N LEU A 225 -18.19 -25.02 -16.72
CA LEU A 225 -18.32 -26.04 -15.68
C LEU A 225 -19.71 -26.69 -15.70
N LYS A 226 -20.78 -25.91 -15.80
CA LYS A 226 -22.15 -26.45 -15.90
C LYS A 226 -22.34 -27.37 -17.11
N ALA A 227 -21.71 -27.02 -18.24
CA ALA A 227 -21.75 -27.85 -19.45
C ALA A 227 -20.95 -29.16 -19.29
N PHE A 228 -19.89 -29.16 -18.47
CA PHE A 228 -19.09 -30.34 -18.18
C PHE A 228 -19.74 -31.25 -17.12
N ASP A 229 -20.25 -30.66 -16.03
CA ASP A 229 -20.92 -31.35 -14.94
C ASP A 229 -22.18 -30.58 -14.51
N PRO A 230 -23.37 -31.00 -14.98
CA PRO A 230 -24.64 -30.38 -14.60
C PRO A 230 -24.94 -30.48 -13.11
N SER A 231 -24.37 -31.46 -12.38
CA SER A 231 -24.59 -31.60 -10.93
C SER A 231 -23.87 -30.51 -10.14
N ALA A 232 -22.76 -29.97 -10.67
CA ALA A 232 -22.05 -28.82 -10.12
C ALA A 232 -22.90 -27.53 -10.15
N ALA A 233 -24.00 -27.49 -10.91
CA ALA A 233 -24.93 -26.37 -11.00
C ALA A 233 -25.83 -26.21 -9.75
N THR A 234 -25.91 -27.21 -8.88
CA THR A 234 -26.81 -27.19 -7.70
C THR A 234 -26.35 -26.26 -6.57
N LYS A 235 -25.12 -25.74 -6.63
CA LYS A 235 -24.59 -24.72 -5.70
C LYS A 235 -24.10 -23.48 -6.45
N PRO A 236 -25.00 -22.61 -6.93
CA PRO A 236 -24.59 -21.32 -7.49
C PRO A 236 -24.00 -20.46 -6.36
N GLY A 237 -22.71 -20.16 -6.40
CA GLY A 237 -22.06 -19.21 -5.48
C GLY A 237 -20.75 -19.67 -4.83
N ASP A 238 -20.34 -20.93 -4.97
CA ASP A 238 -19.08 -21.43 -4.37
C ASP A 238 -17.86 -21.16 -5.27
N MET A 239 -17.68 -19.92 -5.73
CA MET A 239 -16.46 -19.49 -6.43
C MET A 239 -15.53 -18.78 -5.45
N ASN A 240 -14.29 -19.25 -5.37
CA ASN A 240 -13.26 -18.57 -4.61
C ASN A 240 -12.19 -18.05 -5.57
N VAL A 241 -12.04 -16.73 -5.61
CA VAL A 241 -11.03 -16.03 -6.41
C VAL A 241 -10.07 -15.32 -5.47
N GLY A 242 -8.80 -15.70 -5.52
CA GLY A 242 -7.74 -15.17 -4.65
C GLY A 242 -6.94 -16.28 -3.96
N VAL A 243 -5.90 -15.90 -3.23
CA VAL A 243 -5.03 -16.86 -2.54
C VAL A 243 -5.72 -17.38 -1.29
N ASN A 244 -6.17 -18.62 -1.31
CA ASN A 244 -6.80 -19.30 -0.19
C ASN A 244 -5.86 -20.36 0.40
N VAL A 245 -5.45 -20.16 1.66
CA VAL A 245 -4.47 -21.01 2.39
C VAL A 245 -5.15 -21.83 3.51
N ASN A 246 -6.45 -22.10 3.39
CA ASN A 246 -7.17 -22.82 4.43
C ASN A 246 -6.61 -24.26 4.60
N PRO A 247 -6.26 -24.70 5.83
CA PRO A 247 -5.76 -26.04 6.09
C PRO A 247 -6.62 -27.17 5.53
N LYS A 248 -7.95 -26.96 5.42
CA LYS A 248 -8.89 -27.94 4.86
C LYS A 248 -8.59 -28.37 3.42
N TYR A 249 -7.80 -27.58 2.69
CA TYR A 249 -7.47 -27.82 1.29
C TYR A 249 -6.12 -28.50 1.07
N ARG A 250 -5.29 -28.65 2.11
CA ARG A 250 -3.96 -29.24 1.97
C ARG A 250 -4.05 -30.70 1.56
N GLY A 251 -3.40 -31.07 0.45
CA GLY A 251 -3.41 -32.44 -0.07
C GLY A 251 -4.73 -32.87 -0.74
N VAL A 252 -5.72 -31.98 -0.82
CA VAL A 252 -6.98 -32.25 -1.53
C VAL A 252 -6.79 -31.94 -3.02
N LEU A 253 -6.82 -32.99 -3.83
CA LEU A 253 -6.73 -32.88 -5.28
C LEU A 253 -8.00 -32.23 -5.85
N LEU A 254 -7.79 -31.29 -6.77
CA LEU A 254 -8.86 -30.67 -7.54
C LEU A 254 -9.16 -31.51 -8.79
N SER A 255 -10.44 -31.66 -9.10
CA SER A 255 -10.90 -32.20 -10.38
C SER A 255 -10.73 -31.14 -11.45
N THR A 256 -10.18 -31.53 -12.60
CA THR A 256 -9.97 -30.64 -13.73
C THR A 256 -10.96 -30.88 -14.85
N PHE A 257 -11.28 -29.82 -15.60
CA PHE A 257 -12.13 -29.92 -16.79
C PHE A 257 -11.55 -29.10 -17.95
N PRO A 258 -11.80 -29.51 -19.21
CA PRO A 258 -11.33 -28.77 -20.37
C PRO A 258 -12.16 -27.49 -20.56
N TRP A 259 -11.49 -26.34 -20.64
CA TRP A 259 -12.12 -25.05 -20.93
C TRP A 259 -11.46 -24.39 -22.13
N LYS A 260 -12.27 -23.94 -23.10
CA LYS A 260 -11.79 -23.47 -24.42
C LYS A 260 -11.34 -22.01 -24.44
N GLY A 261 -11.55 -21.26 -23.35
CA GLY A 261 -11.24 -19.83 -23.27
C GLY A 261 -12.46 -18.93 -23.30
N LEU A 262 -12.21 -17.62 -23.24
CA LEU A 262 -13.25 -16.60 -23.25
C LEU A 262 -13.81 -16.39 -24.65
N ALA A 263 -15.14 -16.38 -24.76
CA ALA A 263 -15.86 -15.79 -25.87
C ALA A 263 -15.92 -14.27 -25.68
N TRP A 264 -15.17 -13.53 -26.49
CA TRP A 264 -15.17 -12.06 -26.47
C TRP A 264 -16.41 -11.50 -27.16
N THR A 265 -17.50 -11.38 -26.40
CA THR A 265 -18.73 -10.74 -26.89
C THR A 265 -18.54 -9.24 -27.06
N ALA A 266 -19.38 -8.62 -27.89
CA ALA A 266 -19.38 -7.16 -28.07
C ALA A 266 -19.61 -6.42 -26.74
N GLU A 267 -20.42 -6.99 -25.83
CA GLU A 267 -20.63 -6.45 -24.48
C GLU A 267 -19.36 -6.52 -23.62
N ALA A 268 -18.68 -7.67 -23.61
CA ALA A 268 -17.44 -7.83 -22.88
C ALA A 268 -16.39 -6.81 -23.34
N VAL A 269 -16.18 -6.67 -24.64
CA VAL A 269 -15.23 -5.70 -25.21
C VAL A 269 -15.69 -4.25 -24.99
N GLY A 270 -16.98 -3.96 -25.18
CA GLY A 270 -17.57 -2.64 -24.97
C GLY A 270 -17.38 -2.14 -23.53
N SER A 271 -17.54 -3.02 -22.54
CA SER A 271 -17.27 -2.69 -21.13
C SER A 271 -15.80 -2.30 -20.89
N ARG A 272 -14.85 -2.92 -21.60
CA ARG A 272 -13.42 -2.57 -21.47
C ARG A 272 -13.11 -1.21 -22.08
N ILE A 273 -13.71 -0.91 -23.23
CA ILE A 273 -13.60 0.39 -23.90
C ILE A 273 -14.17 1.50 -23.00
N LEU A 274 -15.30 1.26 -22.33
CA LEU A 274 -15.86 2.18 -21.36
C LEU A 274 -14.86 2.53 -20.26
N TRP A 275 -14.20 1.53 -19.66
CA TRP A 275 -13.22 1.78 -18.60
C TRP A 275 -11.97 2.52 -19.09
N CYS A 276 -11.54 2.29 -20.33
CA CYS A 276 -10.51 3.12 -20.97
C CYS A 276 -10.97 4.58 -21.15
N ALA A 277 -12.23 4.80 -21.54
CA ALA A 277 -12.81 6.14 -21.67
C ALA A 277 -12.95 6.85 -20.31
N ILE A 278 -13.34 6.12 -19.26
CA ILE A 278 -13.35 6.62 -17.88
C ILE A 278 -11.93 7.03 -17.48
N ALA A 279 -10.92 6.19 -17.73
CA ALA A 279 -9.53 6.52 -17.41
C ALA A 279 -9.05 7.80 -18.13
N ALA A 280 -9.38 7.97 -19.41
CA ALA A 280 -9.09 9.21 -20.14
C ALA A 280 -9.80 10.44 -19.52
N SER A 281 -11.05 10.27 -19.10
CA SER A 281 -11.84 11.31 -18.42
C SER A 281 -11.22 11.71 -17.07
N LEU A 282 -10.66 10.75 -16.32
CA LEU A 282 -9.94 11.03 -15.07
C LEU A 282 -8.70 11.91 -15.30
N VAL A 283 -7.97 11.73 -16.42
CA VAL A 283 -6.86 12.62 -16.80
C VAL A 283 -7.36 14.03 -17.11
N GLY A 284 -8.51 14.15 -17.79
CA GLY A 284 -9.19 15.42 -18.01
C GLY A 284 -9.54 16.14 -16.69
N LEU A 285 -10.20 15.42 -15.78
CA LEU A 285 -10.56 15.90 -14.45
C LEU A 285 -9.32 16.31 -13.64
N ALA A 286 -8.26 15.49 -13.68
CA ALA A 286 -7.00 15.80 -13.03
C ALA A 286 -6.42 17.13 -13.55
N GLY A 287 -6.54 17.42 -14.85
CA GLY A 287 -6.10 18.71 -15.42
C GLY A 287 -6.85 19.93 -14.92
N VAL A 288 -8.13 19.77 -14.58
CA VAL A 288 -8.94 20.84 -13.95
C VAL A 288 -8.48 21.08 -12.52
N LEU A 289 -8.25 20.01 -11.76
CA LEU A 289 -7.88 20.07 -10.33
C LEU A 289 -6.40 20.39 -10.09
N PHE A 290 -5.55 20.22 -11.12
CA PHE A 290 -4.11 20.39 -11.00
C PHE A 290 -3.70 21.87 -10.90
N ASP A 291 -3.05 22.20 -9.78
CA ASP A 291 -2.59 23.54 -9.40
C ASP A 291 -1.33 24.02 -10.12
N ARG A 292 -0.80 23.25 -11.09
CA ARG A 292 0.45 23.56 -11.83
C ARG A 292 1.62 23.96 -10.90
N PHE A 293 1.66 23.38 -9.70
CA PHE A 293 2.69 23.64 -8.68
C PHE A 293 2.71 25.06 -8.09
N GLU A 294 1.66 25.87 -8.28
CA GLU A 294 1.55 27.22 -7.70
C GLU A 294 1.65 27.20 -6.16
N ASN A 295 1.13 26.14 -5.54
CA ASN A 295 1.14 25.91 -4.09
C ASN A 295 2.26 24.99 -3.61
N ALA A 296 3.32 24.77 -4.40
CA ALA A 296 4.45 23.98 -3.93
C ALA A 296 5.03 24.64 -2.65
N PRO A 297 5.36 23.86 -1.60
CA PRO A 297 6.02 24.40 -0.42
C PRO A 297 7.24 25.19 -0.90
N ARG A 298 7.19 26.51 -0.77
CA ARG A 298 8.34 27.35 -1.08
C ARG A 298 9.45 26.86 -0.18
N SER A 299 10.51 26.31 -0.78
CA SER A 299 11.73 25.99 -0.04
C SER A 299 12.09 27.24 0.79
N PRO A 300 12.47 27.11 2.07
CA PRO A 300 12.90 28.26 2.87
C PRO A 300 14.00 29.08 2.16
N LEU A 301 14.75 28.45 1.25
CA LEU A 301 15.77 29.07 0.39
C LEU A 301 15.20 30.03 -0.67
N THR A 302 13.89 29.99 -0.95
CA THR A 302 13.22 30.75 -2.03
C THR A 302 12.26 31.83 -1.52
N ARG A 303 12.09 31.99 -0.18
CA ARG A 303 11.60 33.28 0.30
C ARG A 303 12.67 34.28 -0.07
N GLY A 304 12.32 35.27 -0.90
CA GLY A 304 13.13 36.42 -1.27
C GLY A 304 13.48 37.33 -0.08
N VAL A 305 13.84 36.75 1.07
CA VAL A 305 14.95 37.27 1.84
C VAL A 305 16.12 37.22 0.86
N PRO A 306 16.71 38.36 0.47
CA PRO A 306 17.97 38.30 -0.25
C PRO A 306 18.87 37.42 0.62
N LEU A 307 19.27 36.27 0.10
CA LEU A 307 20.33 35.46 0.67
C LEU A 307 21.61 36.30 0.54
N ARG A 308 21.72 37.33 1.39
CA ARG A 308 23.00 37.85 1.84
C ARG A 308 23.61 36.67 2.57
N TRP A 309 24.35 35.86 1.84
CA TRP A 309 25.23 34.86 2.40
C TRP A 309 26.10 35.58 3.44
N PRO A 310 25.87 35.41 4.75
CA PRO A 310 26.60 36.17 5.76
C PRO A 310 28.09 35.80 5.75
N PHE A 311 28.41 34.65 5.15
CA PHE A 311 29.75 34.10 5.01
C PHE A 311 30.62 34.79 3.95
N ALA A 312 30.06 35.69 3.12
CA ALA A 312 30.87 36.49 2.19
C ALA A 312 31.50 37.72 2.86
N ARG A 313 31.13 38.03 4.12
CA ARG A 313 31.95 38.90 4.96
C ARG A 313 32.90 37.99 5.74
N PRO A 314 34.23 38.16 5.66
CA PRO A 314 35.08 37.59 6.70
C PRO A 314 34.49 38.06 8.02
N ALA A 315 34.12 37.10 8.88
CA ALA A 315 33.58 37.40 10.19
C ALA A 315 34.63 38.27 10.89
N ARG A 316 34.42 39.60 10.93
CA ARG A 316 35.15 40.45 11.85
C ARG A 316 34.79 39.89 13.22
N ARG A 317 35.76 39.22 13.87
CA ARG A 317 35.70 38.99 15.30
C ARG A 317 35.31 40.34 15.91
N PRO A 318 34.21 40.43 16.68
CA PRO A 318 33.95 41.65 17.42
C PRO A 318 35.18 41.86 18.32
N GLU A 319 35.98 42.88 18.01
CA GLU A 319 37.00 43.36 18.94
C GLU A 319 36.26 43.77 20.21
N GLY A 320 36.49 43.04 21.29
CA GLY A 320 35.79 43.24 22.56
C GLY A 320 34.61 42.30 22.85
N ALA A 321 34.35 41.27 22.04
CA ALA A 321 33.49 40.18 22.51
C ALA A 321 34.13 39.57 23.78
N PRO A 322 33.44 39.53 24.93
CA PRO A 322 34.01 38.93 26.14
C PRO A 322 34.43 37.50 25.83
N ALA A 323 35.62 37.11 26.27
CA ALA A 323 36.09 35.74 26.13
C ALA A 323 35.09 34.82 26.85
N VAL A 324 34.19 34.19 26.09
CA VAL A 324 33.30 33.16 26.61
C VAL A 324 34.19 31.97 26.97
N THR A 325 34.65 31.96 28.21
CA THR A 325 35.40 30.84 28.77
C THR A 325 34.44 29.67 28.99
N ALA A 326 34.92 28.44 28.84
CA ALA A 326 34.10 27.24 29.07
C ALA A 326 33.40 27.23 30.45
N ALA A 327 33.92 27.98 31.42
CA ALA A 327 33.34 28.19 32.75
C ALA A 327 32.07 29.07 32.77
N THR A 328 31.89 29.95 31.77
CA THR A 328 30.69 30.81 31.64
C THR A 328 29.54 30.11 30.91
N LEU A 329 29.81 28.97 30.27
CA LEU A 329 28.78 28.15 29.66
C LEU A 329 28.07 27.35 30.75
N SER A 330 26.74 27.44 30.77
CA SER A 330 25.92 26.60 31.64
C SER A 330 26.29 25.13 31.42
N PRO A 331 26.65 24.37 32.47
CA PRO A 331 27.13 23.01 32.33
C PRO A 331 26.09 22.17 31.59
N ALA A 332 26.54 21.42 30.57
CA ALA A 332 25.69 20.54 29.80
C ALA A 332 25.08 19.48 30.73
N ARG A 333 23.82 19.67 31.13
CA ARG A 333 23.10 18.73 32.00
C ARG A 333 22.91 17.42 31.24
N ARG A 334 23.70 16.41 31.59
CA ARG A 334 23.50 15.01 31.15
C ARG A 334 22.44 14.35 32.03
N GLY A 335 21.19 14.81 31.94
CA GLY A 335 20.04 14.19 32.62
C GLY A 335 19.49 12.97 31.85
N PRO A 336 18.49 12.24 32.40
CA PRO A 336 17.78 11.18 31.70
C PRO A 336 16.94 11.79 30.57
N ALA A 337 17.62 12.10 29.45
CA ALA A 337 17.04 12.75 28.28
C ALA A 337 15.96 11.90 27.60
N PHE A 338 15.86 10.60 27.93
CA PHE A 338 14.93 9.69 27.29
C PHE A 338 13.47 10.09 27.47
N LEU A 339 13.04 10.47 28.69
CA LEU A 339 11.66 10.93 28.92
C LEU A 339 11.38 12.26 28.22
N GLY A 340 12.39 13.13 28.12
CA GLY A 340 12.31 14.37 27.36
C GLY A 340 12.12 14.11 25.87
N VAL A 341 12.87 13.15 25.31
CA VAL A 341 12.73 12.72 23.92
C VAL A 341 11.38 12.06 23.68
N LEU A 342 10.94 11.14 24.54
CA LEU A 342 9.63 10.50 24.43
C LEU A 342 8.50 11.54 24.46
N ARG A 343 8.57 12.51 25.39
CA ARG A 343 7.62 13.61 25.44
C ARG A 343 7.64 14.45 24.16
N ALA A 344 8.83 14.77 23.65
CA ALA A 344 8.96 15.52 22.40
C ALA A 344 8.38 14.74 21.20
N GLU A 345 8.65 13.44 21.10
CA GLU A 345 8.11 12.57 20.05
C GLU A 345 6.59 12.43 20.13
N LEU A 346 6.02 12.33 21.33
CA LEU A 346 4.57 12.32 21.56
C LEU A 346 3.93 13.66 21.19
N LEU A 347 4.54 14.77 21.60
CA LEU A 347 4.07 16.11 21.23
C LEU A 347 4.13 16.29 19.71
N LEU A 348 5.22 15.92 19.05
CA LEU A 348 5.35 16.00 17.59
C LEU A 348 4.35 15.08 16.87
N ALA A 349 4.07 13.90 17.43
CA ALA A 349 3.08 12.96 16.88
C ALA A 349 1.65 13.50 16.94
N LEU A 350 1.29 14.17 18.03
CA LEU A 350 -0.09 14.58 18.32
C LEU A 350 -0.39 16.04 17.94
N HIS A 351 0.60 16.94 17.98
CA HIS A 351 0.42 18.36 17.70
C HIS A 351 0.07 18.63 16.22
N GLY A 352 0.50 17.75 15.31
CA GLY A 352 0.15 17.84 13.88
C GLY A 352 -1.26 17.34 13.55
N GLN A 353 -2.01 16.81 14.52
CA GLN A 353 -3.34 16.25 14.28
C GLN A 353 -4.43 17.32 14.33
N THR A 354 -5.43 17.15 13.48
CA THR A 354 -6.59 18.05 13.36
C THR A 354 -7.65 17.77 14.44
N TRP A 355 -8.61 18.68 14.59
CA TRP A 355 -9.72 18.53 15.53
C TRP A 355 -10.55 17.25 15.28
N TRP A 356 -10.74 16.85 14.02
CA TRP A 356 -11.50 15.64 13.68
C TRP A 356 -10.80 14.37 14.15
N TRP A 357 -9.47 14.36 14.20
CA TRP A 357 -8.70 13.25 14.75
C TRP A 357 -9.03 13.08 16.24
N TRP A 358 -9.06 14.17 17.01
CA TRP A 358 -9.45 14.09 18.42
C TRP A 358 -10.91 13.67 18.61
N GLY A 359 -11.82 14.18 17.78
CA GLY A 359 -13.23 13.81 17.80
C GLY A 359 -13.44 12.30 17.56
N GLY A 360 -12.83 11.74 16.52
CA GLY A 360 -12.95 10.31 16.24
C GLY A 360 -12.25 9.43 17.27
N ALA A 361 -11.12 9.88 17.85
CA ALA A 361 -10.50 9.18 18.99
C ALA A 361 -11.46 9.10 20.18
N LEU A 362 -12.14 10.21 20.52
CA LEU A 362 -13.13 10.25 21.60
C LEU A 362 -14.31 9.32 21.33
N VAL A 363 -14.83 9.27 20.11
CA VAL A 363 -15.89 8.33 19.71
C VAL A 363 -15.45 6.88 19.86
N LEU A 364 -14.26 6.53 19.38
CA LEU A 364 -13.71 5.17 19.49
C LEU A 364 -13.50 4.76 20.95
N LEU A 365 -12.96 5.64 21.77
CA LEU A 365 -12.75 5.39 23.20
C LEU A 365 -14.08 5.28 23.96
N GLY A 366 -15.04 6.16 23.67
CA GLY A 366 -16.39 6.11 24.24
C GLY A 366 -17.10 4.81 23.88
N GLY A 367 -17.05 4.40 22.61
CA GLY A 367 -17.61 3.13 22.15
C GLY A 367 -17.03 1.92 22.88
N GLN A 368 -15.71 1.90 23.09
CA GLN A 368 -15.05 0.86 23.88
C GLN A 368 -15.41 0.87 25.36
N LEU A 369 -15.73 2.03 25.93
CA LEU A 369 -16.08 2.16 27.34
C LEU A 369 -17.52 1.69 27.60
N PHE A 370 -18.47 2.11 26.76
CA PHE A 370 -19.91 1.91 27.01
C PHE A 370 -20.50 0.66 26.33
N ALA A 371 -19.90 0.14 25.27
CA ALA A 371 -20.45 -1.04 24.59
C ALA A 371 -20.22 -2.34 25.40
N PRO A 372 -21.07 -3.37 25.25
CA PRO A 372 -20.80 -4.69 25.82
C PRO A 372 -19.49 -5.28 25.27
N ILE A 373 -18.75 -6.04 26.09
CA ILE A 373 -17.38 -6.49 25.77
C ILE A 373 -17.31 -7.31 24.47
N ALA A 374 -18.37 -8.08 24.16
CA ALA A 374 -18.50 -8.81 22.90
C ALA A 374 -18.47 -7.87 21.67
N HIS A 375 -19.24 -6.78 21.72
CA HIS A 375 -19.25 -5.76 20.66
C HIS A 375 -17.94 -4.95 20.62
N VAL A 376 -17.27 -4.79 21.76
CA VAL A 376 -15.95 -4.17 21.80
C VAL A 376 -14.92 -5.01 21.04
N LYS A 377 -14.88 -6.33 21.28
CA LYS A 377 -13.98 -7.24 20.55
C LYS A 377 -14.35 -7.40 19.07
N ALA A 378 -15.63 -7.47 18.74
CA ALA A 378 -16.08 -7.74 17.37
C ALA A 378 -16.13 -6.50 16.46
N GLY A 379 -16.23 -5.28 17.02
CA GLY A 379 -16.42 -4.06 16.23
C GLY A 379 -15.47 -2.93 16.59
N TRP A 380 -15.46 -2.49 17.85
CA TRP A 380 -14.71 -1.28 18.24
C TRP A 380 -13.18 -1.47 18.18
N LEU A 381 -12.66 -2.57 18.69
CA LEU A 381 -11.22 -2.86 18.68
C LEU A 381 -10.66 -3.21 17.29
N PRO A 382 -11.41 -3.85 16.38
CA PRO A 382 -10.97 -3.95 14.98
C PRO A 382 -10.79 -2.59 14.30
N VAL A 383 -11.63 -1.61 14.61
CA VAL A 383 -11.58 -0.27 13.99
C VAL A 383 -10.57 0.65 14.67
N ALA A 384 -10.38 0.53 15.99
CA ALA A 384 -9.51 1.42 16.76
C ALA A 384 -8.06 1.57 16.23
N PRO A 385 -7.37 0.53 15.71
CA PRO A 385 -6.02 0.64 15.16
C PRO A 385 -5.95 1.49 13.90
N PHE A 386 -7.07 1.75 13.23
CA PHE A 386 -7.14 2.63 12.06
C PHE A 386 -6.80 4.08 12.39
N TRP A 387 -7.11 4.51 13.60
CA TRP A 387 -6.92 5.88 14.05
C TRP A 387 -5.47 6.30 14.29
N PRO A 388 -4.63 5.51 15.01
CA PRO A 388 -3.21 5.82 15.19
C PRO A 388 -2.37 5.67 13.91
N VAL A 389 -2.90 5.14 12.81
CA VAL A 389 -2.19 5.05 11.52
C VAL A 389 -1.74 6.42 11.01
N PHE A 390 -2.54 7.47 11.23
CA PHE A 390 -2.17 8.83 10.86
C PHE A 390 -0.94 9.34 11.63
N VAL A 391 -0.65 8.75 12.79
CA VAL A 391 0.57 8.99 13.56
C VAL A 391 1.68 8.04 13.13
N TRP A 392 1.40 6.74 13.04
CA TRP A 392 2.38 5.71 12.68
C TRP A 392 2.97 5.91 11.29
N SER A 393 2.16 6.31 10.30
CA SER A 393 2.62 6.56 8.92
C SER A 393 3.75 7.59 8.81
N ALA A 394 3.86 8.53 9.76
CA ALA A 394 4.96 9.48 9.81
C ALA A 394 6.22 8.93 10.50
N ALA A 395 6.10 7.86 11.29
CA ALA A 395 7.22 7.30 12.05
C ALA A 395 8.39 6.88 11.13
N GLY A 396 9.62 7.15 11.57
CA GLY A 396 10.84 6.77 10.84
C GLY A 396 11.21 7.64 9.63
N GLN A 397 10.32 8.49 9.13
CA GLN A 397 10.58 9.35 7.96
C GLN A 397 10.48 10.86 8.22
N ARG A 398 9.97 11.31 9.38
CA ARG A 398 9.78 12.74 9.72
C ARG A 398 11.03 13.57 9.49
N GLU A 399 12.18 13.10 9.96
CA GLU A 399 13.42 13.88 9.92
C GLU A 399 13.89 14.16 8.49
N ARG A 400 13.68 13.20 7.59
CA ARG A 400 13.99 13.34 6.16
C ARG A 400 12.92 14.14 5.43
N ARG A 401 11.65 13.93 5.76
CA ARG A 401 10.51 14.64 5.16
C ARG A 401 10.65 16.15 5.38
N ASP A 402 11.02 16.55 6.59
CA ASP A 402 11.10 17.96 6.98
C ASP A 402 12.52 18.54 6.83
N GLY A 403 13.48 17.75 6.29
CA GLY A 403 14.83 18.21 5.99
C GLY A 403 15.71 18.52 7.22
N VAL A 404 15.32 18.04 8.41
CA VAL A 404 16.02 18.28 9.68
C VAL A 404 16.97 17.15 10.08
N ALA A 405 17.05 16.09 9.27
CA ALA A 405 17.92 14.92 9.51
C ALA A 405 19.38 15.31 9.77
N SER A 406 19.94 16.24 9.00
CA SER A 406 21.34 16.68 9.17
C SER A 406 21.59 17.33 10.54
N VAL A 407 20.62 18.08 11.05
CA VAL A 407 20.71 18.75 12.36
C VAL A 407 20.55 17.73 13.49
N LEU A 408 19.52 16.86 13.40
CA LEU A 408 19.22 15.88 14.44
C LEU A 408 20.29 14.78 14.54
N PHE A 409 20.82 14.33 13.41
CA PHE A 409 21.81 13.24 13.38
C PHE A 409 23.23 13.69 13.67
N SER A 410 23.47 15.00 13.79
CA SER A 410 24.73 15.56 14.28
C SER A 410 24.88 15.48 15.80
N CYS A 411 23.83 15.11 16.53
CA CYS A 411 23.90 14.98 17.99
C CYS A 411 24.65 13.70 18.43
N ALA A 412 25.22 13.68 19.64
CA ALA A 412 25.92 12.50 20.14
C ALA A 412 24.97 11.31 20.31
N ARG A 413 25.28 10.17 19.67
CA ARG A 413 24.51 8.91 19.69
C ARG A 413 23.03 9.10 19.28
N PRO A 414 22.76 9.59 18.06
CA PRO A 414 21.41 9.96 17.64
C PRO A 414 20.47 8.75 17.58
N VAL A 415 20.97 7.60 17.10
CA VAL A 415 20.19 6.36 16.99
C VAL A 415 19.69 5.90 18.35
N ALA A 416 20.61 5.75 19.32
CA ALA A 416 20.27 5.26 20.66
C ALA A 416 19.40 6.21 21.47
N ARG A 417 19.39 7.51 21.15
CA ARG A 417 18.61 8.52 21.88
C ARG A 417 17.24 8.75 21.28
N LEU A 418 17.13 8.83 19.95
CA LEU A 418 15.91 9.25 19.26
C LEU A 418 15.04 8.05 18.88
N LEU A 419 15.64 6.98 18.35
CA LEU A 419 14.87 5.88 17.78
C LEU A 419 13.98 5.13 18.80
N PRO A 420 14.46 4.79 20.02
CA PRO A 420 13.61 4.11 20.99
C PRO A 420 12.47 5.02 21.49
N GLY A 421 12.72 6.33 21.58
CA GLY A 421 11.71 7.31 21.96
C GLY A 421 10.60 7.44 20.90
N ALA A 422 10.98 7.49 19.61
CA ALA A 422 10.04 7.54 18.50
C ALA A 422 9.18 6.26 18.41
N TRP A 423 9.81 5.08 18.55
CA TRP A 423 9.09 3.81 18.59
C TRP A 423 8.11 3.76 19.77
N LEU A 424 8.58 4.07 20.98
CA LEU A 424 7.76 4.03 22.18
C LEU A 424 6.62 5.05 22.14
N ALA A 425 6.82 6.23 21.55
CA ALA A 425 5.74 7.20 21.32
C ALA A 425 4.63 6.58 20.46
N GLY A 426 4.99 5.87 19.38
CA GLY A 426 4.01 5.14 18.58
C GLY A 426 3.30 4.02 19.35
N VAL A 427 4.00 3.31 20.24
CA VAL A 427 3.38 2.30 21.13
C VAL A 427 2.38 2.95 22.07
N CYS A 428 2.76 4.05 22.74
CA CYS A 428 1.89 4.77 23.66
C CYS A 428 0.60 5.25 22.98
N VAL A 429 0.69 5.78 21.75
CA VAL A 429 -0.51 6.20 20.99
C VAL A 429 -1.40 5.01 20.65
N GLY A 430 -0.83 3.86 20.28
CA GLY A 430 -1.59 2.63 20.04
C GLY A 430 -2.29 2.07 21.29
N LEU A 431 -1.57 2.06 22.43
CA LEU A 431 -2.13 1.67 23.72
C LEU A 431 -3.25 2.61 24.16
N ALA A 432 -3.05 3.92 24.01
CA ALA A 432 -4.05 4.93 24.34
C ALA A 432 -5.35 4.72 23.56
N MET A 433 -5.27 4.33 22.28
CA MET A 433 -6.44 4.08 21.45
C MET A 433 -7.26 2.84 21.86
N GLY A 434 -6.69 1.95 22.67
CA GLY A 434 -7.38 0.78 23.25
C GLY A 434 -7.58 0.87 24.76
N ALA A 435 -7.29 2.02 25.38
CA ALA A 435 -7.18 2.12 26.83
C ALA A 435 -8.44 1.68 27.61
N PRO A 436 -9.68 2.08 27.20
CA PRO A 436 -10.89 1.62 27.87
C PRO A 436 -11.04 0.10 27.83
N ALA A 437 -10.75 -0.53 26.69
CA ALA A 437 -10.81 -1.98 26.58
C ALA A 437 -9.71 -2.68 27.39
N LEU A 438 -8.48 -2.16 27.40
CA LEU A 438 -7.37 -2.70 28.20
C LEU A 438 -7.71 -2.71 29.69
N VAL A 439 -8.29 -1.63 30.22
CA VAL A 439 -8.74 -1.56 31.62
C VAL A 439 -9.80 -2.63 31.88
N ARG A 440 -10.79 -2.76 31.00
CA ARG A 440 -11.86 -3.78 31.14
C ARG A 440 -11.30 -5.20 31.06
N PHE A 441 -10.35 -5.48 30.18
CA PHE A 441 -9.68 -6.78 30.09
C PHE A 441 -8.90 -7.09 31.37
N ALA A 442 -8.18 -6.11 31.92
CA ALA A 442 -7.46 -6.29 33.18
C ALA A 442 -8.41 -6.59 34.35
N LEU A 443 -9.53 -5.85 34.46
CA LEU A 443 -10.54 -6.08 35.48
C LEU A 443 -11.25 -7.44 35.34
N ALA A 444 -11.41 -7.92 34.10
CA ALA A 444 -12.02 -9.22 33.80
C ALA A 444 -11.02 -10.40 33.84
N GLY A 445 -9.73 -10.15 34.07
CA GLY A 445 -8.68 -11.18 34.05
C GLY A 445 -8.31 -11.70 32.65
N ASP A 446 -8.76 -11.04 31.58
CA ASP A 446 -8.48 -11.40 30.18
C ASP A 446 -7.10 -10.88 29.74
N PHE A 447 -6.05 -11.44 30.32
CA PHE A 447 -4.67 -11.06 30.01
C PHE A 447 -4.24 -11.43 28.60
N ALA A 448 -4.92 -12.39 27.95
CA ALA A 448 -4.66 -12.75 26.57
C ALA A 448 -5.02 -11.59 25.62
N SER A 449 -6.22 -11.03 25.75
CA SER A 449 -6.64 -9.89 24.93
C SER A 449 -5.86 -8.61 25.27
N PHE A 450 -5.55 -8.40 26.55
CA PHE A 450 -4.69 -7.30 27.01
C PHE A 450 -3.31 -7.36 26.36
N GLY A 451 -2.61 -8.48 26.52
CA GLY A 451 -1.28 -8.68 25.98
C GLY A 451 -1.29 -8.66 24.45
N GLY A 452 -2.37 -9.14 23.82
CA GLY A 452 -2.53 -9.17 22.38
C GLY A 452 -2.49 -7.75 21.83
N TRP A 453 -3.31 -6.87 22.40
CA TRP A 453 -3.38 -5.47 22.00
C TRP A 453 -2.07 -4.73 22.26
N ALA A 454 -1.46 -4.97 23.44
CA ALA A 454 -0.19 -4.34 23.80
C ALA A 454 0.94 -4.74 22.83
N LEU A 455 1.06 -6.03 22.52
CA LEU A 455 2.00 -6.53 21.53
C LEU A 455 1.67 -6.01 20.12
N GLY A 456 0.38 -5.91 19.77
CA GLY A 456 -0.07 -5.37 18.50
C GLY A 456 0.31 -3.90 18.30
N ALA A 457 0.19 -3.07 19.34
CA ALA A 457 0.64 -1.67 19.31
C ALA A 457 2.18 -1.57 19.18
N ALA A 458 2.91 -2.43 19.89
CA ALA A 458 4.37 -2.52 19.78
C ALA A 458 4.83 -2.92 18.38
N PHE A 459 4.18 -3.94 17.81
CA PHE A 459 4.40 -4.44 16.46
C PHE A 459 4.10 -3.38 15.40
N ALA A 460 2.92 -2.74 15.45
CA ALA A 460 2.52 -1.74 14.47
C ALA A 460 3.48 -0.53 14.46
N SER A 461 3.91 -0.07 15.65
CA SER A 461 4.90 1.00 15.77
C SER A 461 6.28 0.59 15.22
N ALA A 462 6.73 -0.64 15.52
CA ALA A 462 8.00 -1.18 14.99
C ALA A 462 7.97 -1.30 13.47
N LEU A 463 6.86 -1.83 12.92
CA LEU A 463 6.63 -1.95 11.49
C LEU A 463 6.68 -0.57 10.81
N ALA A 464 5.95 0.40 11.34
CA ALA A 464 5.92 1.75 10.80
C ALA A 464 7.30 2.41 10.78
N THR A 465 8.01 2.31 11.91
CA THR A 465 9.34 2.91 12.06
C THR A 465 10.36 2.23 11.13
N ALA A 466 10.37 0.91 11.05
CA ALA A 466 11.28 0.16 10.18
C ALA A 466 11.05 0.50 8.71
N LEU A 467 9.81 0.42 8.24
CA LEU A 467 9.48 0.69 6.85
C LEU A 467 9.70 2.16 6.49
N GLY A 468 9.39 3.09 7.40
CA GLY A 468 9.67 4.52 7.21
C GLY A 468 11.16 4.82 7.09
N VAL A 469 12.00 4.21 7.94
CA VAL A 469 13.47 4.39 7.88
C VAL A 469 14.05 3.82 6.57
N TRP A 470 13.66 2.62 6.17
CA TRP A 470 14.24 1.98 4.98
C TRP A 470 13.73 2.55 3.67
N SER A 471 12.44 2.86 3.58
CA SER A 471 11.85 3.38 2.34
C SER A 471 11.94 4.91 2.21
N GLY A 472 12.12 5.64 3.32
CA GLY A 472 12.03 7.10 3.34
C GLY A 472 10.64 7.64 2.99
N SER A 473 9.60 6.80 3.10
CA SER A 473 8.22 7.11 2.72
C SER A 473 7.23 6.42 3.67
N SER A 474 6.05 6.99 3.85
CA SER A 474 4.97 6.35 4.61
C SER A 474 4.24 5.25 3.84
N ARG A 475 4.31 5.28 2.51
CA ARG A 475 3.41 4.50 1.64
C ARG A 475 3.54 3.00 1.84
N PHE A 476 4.77 2.51 2.01
CA PHE A 476 4.97 1.07 2.15
C PHE A 476 4.35 0.54 3.45
N PHE A 477 4.48 1.29 4.54
CA PHE A 477 3.78 1.00 5.78
C PHE A 477 2.27 1.07 5.60
N GLU A 478 1.74 2.17 5.05
CA GLU A 478 0.29 2.37 4.91
C GLU A 478 -0.37 1.21 4.14
N VAL A 479 0.22 0.78 3.02
CA VAL A 479 -0.33 -0.32 2.20
C VAL A 479 -0.23 -1.66 2.92
N LEU A 480 0.94 -2.01 3.44
CA LEU A 480 1.14 -3.30 4.11
C LEU A 480 0.29 -3.39 5.38
N TRP A 481 0.26 -2.32 6.17
CA TRP A 481 -0.53 -2.26 7.39
C TRP A 481 -2.03 -2.32 7.09
N LEU A 482 -2.53 -1.62 6.05
CA LEU A 482 -3.95 -1.70 5.66
C LEU A 482 -4.34 -3.14 5.28
N PHE A 483 -3.47 -3.85 4.57
CA PHE A 483 -3.68 -5.27 4.27
C PHE A 483 -3.72 -6.12 5.54
N LEU A 484 -2.76 -5.96 6.46
CA LEU A 484 -2.72 -6.68 7.73
C LEU A 484 -3.95 -6.38 8.60
N TRP A 485 -4.37 -5.12 8.66
CA TRP A 485 -5.56 -4.67 9.37
C TRP A 485 -6.84 -5.28 8.80
N TYR A 486 -6.98 -5.28 7.48
CA TYR A 486 -8.15 -5.85 6.82
C TYR A 486 -8.22 -7.36 7.00
N MET A 487 -7.12 -8.08 6.75
CA MET A 487 -7.12 -9.54 6.86
C MET A 487 -7.21 -10.01 8.31
N GLY A 488 -6.48 -9.36 9.22
CA GLY A 488 -6.38 -9.75 10.62
C GLY A 488 -7.57 -9.28 11.44
N PRO A 489 -7.53 -8.07 12.03
CA PRO A 489 -8.60 -7.55 12.87
C PRO A 489 -10.00 -7.51 12.23
N MET A 490 -10.13 -7.16 10.95
CA MET A 490 -11.47 -7.02 10.33
C MET A 490 -12.09 -8.36 9.89
N HIS A 491 -11.28 -9.29 9.38
CA HIS A 491 -11.74 -10.62 8.91
C HIS A 491 -11.40 -11.77 9.86
N ALA A 492 -10.88 -11.45 11.05
CA ALA A 492 -10.49 -12.39 12.10
C ALA A 492 -9.57 -13.52 11.63
N VAL A 493 -8.71 -13.30 10.61
CA VAL A 493 -7.76 -14.33 10.16
C VAL A 493 -6.63 -14.45 11.19
N PRO A 494 -6.49 -15.58 11.92
CA PRO A 494 -5.62 -15.64 13.10
C PRO A 494 -4.14 -15.34 12.80
N LEU A 495 -3.66 -15.70 11.61
CA LEU A 495 -2.29 -15.44 11.19
C LEU A 495 -2.00 -13.93 11.05
N PHE A 496 -2.96 -13.16 10.55
CA PHE A 496 -2.81 -11.73 10.30
C PHE A 496 -3.34 -10.85 11.44
N ASP A 497 -4.05 -11.42 12.42
CA ASP A 497 -4.53 -10.69 13.59
C ASP A 497 -3.38 -10.35 14.55
N TYR A 498 -2.68 -9.26 14.22
CA TYR A 498 -1.62 -8.70 15.04
C TYR A 498 -2.15 -8.06 16.34
N THR A 499 -3.45 -7.77 16.44
CA THR A 499 -4.07 -7.28 17.68
C THR A 499 -4.36 -8.40 18.68
N GLY A 500 -4.55 -9.63 18.21
CA GLY A 500 -4.80 -10.80 19.07
C GLY A 500 -6.09 -10.70 19.89
N VAL A 501 -7.03 -9.84 19.48
CA VAL A 501 -8.31 -9.60 20.16
C VAL A 501 -9.46 -10.33 19.47
N THR A 502 -9.42 -10.41 18.13
CA THR A 502 -10.54 -10.93 17.33
C THR A 502 -10.48 -12.43 17.11
N ALA A 503 -9.25 -12.95 16.98
CA ALA A 503 -8.99 -14.37 16.90
C ALA A 503 -8.16 -14.82 18.10
N ALA A 504 -8.51 -15.98 18.68
CA ALA A 504 -7.72 -16.57 19.74
C ALA A 504 -6.30 -16.86 19.24
N ARG A 505 -5.31 -16.30 19.93
CA ARG A 505 -3.91 -16.39 19.53
C ARG A 505 -3.25 -17.63 20.14
N SER A 506 -2.76 -18.53 19.27
CA SER A 506 -1.98 -19.70 19.69
C SER A 506 -0.59 -19.28 20.20
N GLY A 507 0.02 -20.12 21.06
CA GLY A 507 1.38 -19.87 21.59
C GLY A 507 2.43 -19.51 20.52
N PRO A 508 2.52 -20.25 19.39
CA PRO A 508 3.46 -19.91 18.32
C PRO A 508 3.23 -18.51 17.70
N LEU A 509 1.97 -18.07 17.59
CA LEU A 509 1.66 -16.74 17.05
C LEU A 509 2.09 -15.62 18.00
N TRP A 510 2.05 -15.84 19.32
CA TRP A 510 2.63 -14.91 20.29
C TRP A 510 4.13 -14.74 20.07
N SER A 511 4.86 -15.85 19.99
CA SER A 511 6.30 -15.83 19.75
C SER A 511 6.65 -15.20 18.40
N LEU A 512 5.84 -15.47 17.37
CA LEU A 512 6.02 -14.87 16.05
C LEU A 512 5.90 -13.34 16.09
N TYR A 513 4.82 -12.79 16.63
CA TYR A 513 4.64 -11.33 16.68
C TYR A 513 5.64 -10.63 17.60
N ALA A 514 6.03 -11.26 18.71
CA ALA A 514 7.10 -10.76 19.56
C ALA A 514 8.45 -10.75 18.83
N GLY A 515 8.80 -11.85 18.17
CA GLY A 515 10.02 -11.97 17.36
C GLY A 515 10.04 -10.98 16.20
N LEU A 516 8.92 -10.81 15.48
CA LEU A 516 8.78 -9.83 14.41
C LEU A 516 8.94 -8.40 14.93
N THR A 517 8.37 -8.08 16.09
CA THR A 517 8.51 -6.75 16.70
C THR A 517 9.98 -6.43 16.99
N VAL A 518 10.70 -7.37 17.59
CA VAL A 518 12.14 -7.22 17.86
C VAL A 518 12.93 -7.12 16.55
N ALA A 519 12.68 -8.00 15.58
CA ALA A 519 13.36 -8.00 14.29
C ALA A 519 13.15 -6.69 13.52
N LEU A 520 11.92 -6.16 13.52
CA LEU A 520 11.58 -4.88 12.89
C LEU A 520 12.25 -3.71 13.61
N PHE A 521 12.31 -3.72 14.94
CA PHE A 521 13.01 -2.69 15.69
C PHE A 521 14.53 -2.72 15.41
N VAL A 522 15.14 -3.90 15.35
CA VAL A 522 16.55 -4.08 14.96
C VAL A 522 16.78 -3.63 13.52
N ALA A 523 15.87 -3.94 12.60
CA ALA A 523 15.94 -3.46 11.22
C ALA A 523 15.86 -1.92 11.16
N ALA A 524 14.97 -1.29 11.95
CA ALA A 524 14.90 0.17 12.06
C ALA A 524 16.21 0.75 12.60
N TRP A 525 16.83 0.09 13.58
CA TRP A 525 18.13 0.48 14.14
C TRP A 525 19.24 0.43 13.10
N ALA A 526 19.40 -0.70 12.42
CA ALA A 526 20.40 -0.89 11.37
C ALA A 526 20.21 0.09 10.21
N GLY A 527 18.95 0.30 9.82
CA GLY A 527 18.58 1.29 8.81
C GLY A 527 19.04 2.69 9.24
N ARG A 528 18.74 3.10 10.49
CA ARG A 528 19.09 4.43 10.98
C ARG A 528 20.60 4.63 11.14
N GLU A 529 21.34 3.64 11.62
CA GLU A 529 22.82 3.65 11.64
C GLU A 529 23.40 3.91 10.26
N ARG A 530 22.87 3.25 9.23
CA ARG A 530 23.30 3.49 7.84
C ARG A 530 23.02 4.93 7.40
N GLN A 531 21.88 5.51 7.77
CA GLN A 531 21.53 6.90 7.43
C GLN A 531 22.41 7.94 8.12
N VAL A 532 22.93 7.63 9.30
CA VAL A 532 23.80 8.54 10.07
C VAL A 532 25.24 8.51 9.52
N ARG A 533 25.67 7.38 8.93
CA ARG A 533 27.01 7.19 8.35
C ARG A 533 27.14 7.67 6.91
N ALA A 534 26.02 7.75 6.18
CA ALA A 534 25.95 8.24 4.81
C ALA A 534 25.81 9.75 4.79
#